data_AF-A0A1V6ZAS7-F1
#
_entry.id   AF-A0A1V6ZAS7-F1
#
_cell.length_a   1.000
_cell.length_b   1.000
_cell.length_c   1.000
_cell.angle_alpha   90.00
_cell.angle_beta   90.00
_cell.angle_gamma   90.00
#
_symmetry.space_group_name_H-M   'P 1'
#
loop_
_entity.id
_entity.type
_entity.pdbx_description
1 polymer ?
#
loop_
_entity_poly.entity_id
_entity_poly.type
_entity_poly.pdbx_seq_one_letter_code
_entity_poly.pdbx_strand_id
1 'polypeptide(L)'
;MRQALDHARGDPSGWYTPTWTLELDQDMTRRTKVTTTILSVTAAGPGIERDAAKAAALARSCNESAAAIRDAQPHQYGFFASVPSLFDTEAVLKEIDYFCTTLRADGVTLFTRYGDGPNYLGHAAFRPI
;
A
#
# COMPACT_ATOMS: atom_id res chain seq x y z
N MET A 1 1.25 3.37 8.13
CA MET A 1 0.91 1.93 8.27
C MET A 1 1.14 1.36 9.67
N ARG A 2 2.36 1.39 10.25
CA ARG A 2 2.64 0.77 11.57
C ARG A 2 1.67 1.21 12.68
N GLN A 3 1.45 2.53 12.82
CA GLN A 3 0.48 3.06 13.79
C GLN A 3 -0.94 2.52 13.59
N ALA A 4 -1.37 2.31 12.34
CA ALA A 4 -2.69 1.76 12.04
C ALA A 4 -2.79 0.28 12.46
N LEU A 5 -1.72 -0.51 12.28
CA LEU A 5 -1.62 -1.87 12.80
C LEU A 5 -1.68 -1.88 14.34
N ASP A 6 -0.94 -0.99 15.00
CA ASP A 6 -0.92 -0.92 16.46
C ASP A 6 -2.31 -0.55 17.02
N HIS A 7 -3.01 0.41 16.40
CA HIS A 7 -4.39 0.76 16.74
C HIS A 7 -5.37 -0.41 16.52
N ALA A 8 -5.15 -1.23 15.49
CA ALA A 8 -5.91 -2.43 15.21
C ALA A 8 -5.53 -3.64 16.08
N ARG A 9 -4.59 -3.47 17.03
CA ARG A 9 -4.04 -4.51 17.92
C ARG A 9 -3.19 -5.57 17.20
N GLY A 10 -2.53 -5.17 16.12
CA GLY A 10 -1.60 -5.99 15.33
C GLY A 10 -2.14 -6.37 13.95
N ASP A 11 -1.48 -7.33 13.31
CA ASP A 11 -1.94 -7.90 12.05
C ASP A 11 -3.23 -8.71 12.28
N PRO A 12 -4.33 -8.41 11.56
CA PRO A 12 -5.60 -9.15 11.70
C PRO A 12 -5.49 -10.65 11.42
N SER A 13 -4.46 -11.09 10.69
CA SER A 13 -4.18 -12.50 10.42
C SER A 13 -3.49 -13.24 11.58
N GLY A 14 -3.10 -12.52 12.64
CA GLY A 14 -2.43 -13.08 13.82
C GLY A 14 -0.93 -13.28 13.66
N TRP A 15 -0.34 -12.87 12.53
CA TRP A 15 1.09 -12.95 12.30
C TRP A 15 1.87 -11.83 12.98
N TYR A 16 3.11 -12.11 13.34
CA TYR A 16 4.04 -11.11 13.85
C TYR A 16 4.31 -10.04 12.79
N THR A 17 4.11 -8.77 13.15
CA THR A 17 4.51 -7.65 12.31
C THR A 17 6.00 -7.34 12.51
N PRO A 18 6.87 -7.60 11.51
CA PRO A 18 8.28 -7.33 11.66
C PRO A 18 8.57 -5.85 11.87
N THR A 19 9.63 -5.56 12.63
CA THR A 19 10.23 -4.22 12.61
C THR A 19 10.77 -3.97 11.20
N TRP A 20 10.46 -2.80 10.65
CA TRP A 20 10.96 -2.36 9.36
C TRP A 20 11.48 -0.94 9.48
N THR A 21 12.67 -0.70 8.93
CA THR A 21 13.23 0.63 8.68
C THR A 21 13.89 0.61 7.31
N LEU A 22 14.10 1.79 6.72
CA LEU A 22 14.78 1.89 5.44
C LEU A 22 16.22 1.35 5.52
N GLU A 23 16.90 1.53 6.65
CA GLU A 23 18.27 1.05 6.87
C GLU A 23 18.34 -0.47 6.89
N LEU A 24 17.35 -1.13 7.49
CA LEU A 24 17.25 -2.60 7.50
C LEU A 24 16.99 -3.14 6.09
N ASP A 25 16.13 -2.48 5.32
CA ASP A 25 15.88 -2.82 3.92
C ASP A 25 17.14 -2.67 3.08
N GLN A 26 17.85 -1.53 3.21
CA GLN A 26 19.11 -1.28 2.53
C GLN A 26 20.23 -2.26 2.93
N ASP A 27 20.26 -2.72 4.17
CA ASP A 27 21.20 -3.77 4.57
C ASP A 27 20.92 -5.09 3.87
N MET A 28 19.63 -5.47 3.81
CA MET A 28 19.19 -6.67 3.12
C MET A 28 19.54 -6.60 1.62
N THR A 29 19.26 -5.47 0.94
CA THR A 29 19.56 -5.32 -0.50
C THR A 29 21.05 -5.41 -0.78
N ARG A 30 21.90 -4.78 0.03
CA ARG A 30 23.37 -4.91 -0.07
C ARG A 30 23.84 -6.35 0.07
N ARG A 31 23.33 -7.06 1.07
CA ARG A 31 23.72 -8.46 1.36
C ARG A 31 23.26 -9.43 0.28
N THR A 32 22.12 -9.17 -0.35
CA THR A 32 21.53 -10.01 -1.39
C THR A 32 21.86 -9.58 -2.82
N LYS A 33 22.56 -8.45 -2.98
CA LYS A 33 22.88 -7.82 -4.28
C LYS A 33 21.65 -7.46 -5.11
N VAL A 34 20.55 -7.11 -4.45
CA VAL A 34 19.37 -6.54 -5.11
C VAL A 34 19.69 -5.12 -5.53
N THR A 35 19.48 -4.80 -6.80
CA THR A 35 19.78 -3.46 -7.36
C THR A 35 18.58 -2.52 -7.30
N THR A 36 17.36 -3.06 -7.25
CA THR A 36 16.12 -2.28 -7.23
C THR A 36 15.07 -2.97 -6.39
N THR A 37 14.47 -2.22 -5.45
CA THR A 37 13.38 -2.66 -4.58
C THR A 37 12.11 -1.92 -4.95
N ILE A 38 11.01 -2.65 -5.20
CA ILE A 38 9.68 -2.07 -5.35
C ILE A 38 8.93 -2.22 -4.03
N LEU A 39 8.67 -1.10 -3.35
CA LEU A 39 7.95 -1.07 -2.09
C LEU A 39 6.45 -1.27 -2.33
N SER A 40 5.82 -2.11 -1.50
CA SER A 40 4.37 -2.33 -1.50
C SER A 40 3.86 -2.58 -0.10
N VAL A 41 2.67 -2.08 0.23
CA VAL A 41 2.05 -2.33 1.54
C VAL A 41 1.40 -3.70 1.56
N THR A 42 1.75 -4.51 2.57
CA THR A 42 1.15 -5.84 2.79
C THR A 42 -0.29 -5.74 3.31
N ALA A 43 -1.05 -6.83 3.14
CA ALA A 43 -2.36 -6.98 3.77
C ALA A 43 -2.25 -6.82 5.31
N ALA A 44 -3.22 -6.22 5.98
CA ALA A 44 -4.53 -5.77 5.51
C ALA A 44 -4.56 -4.42 4.73
N GLY A 45 -3.41 -3.75 4.60
CA GLY A 45 -3.30 -2.46 3.91
C GLY A 45 -4.19 -1.36 4.50
N PRO A 46 -4.56 -0.35 3.70
CA PRO A 46 -5.39 0.76 4.15
C PRO A 46 -6.78 0.33 4.67
N GLY A 47 -7.28 -0.83 4.23
CA GLY A 47 -8.56 -1.40 4.67
C GLY A 47 -8.58 -1.87 6.13
N ILE A 48 -7.46 -1.79 6.85
CA ILE A 48 -7.43 -1.98 8.29
C ILE A 48 -8.20 -0.87 9.03
N GLU A 49 -8.27 0.33 8.45
CA GLU A 49 -9.12 1.41 8.90
C GLU A 49 -10.55 1.17 8.42
N ARG A 50 -11.50 1.09 9.35
CA ARG A 50 -12.92 0.86 9.03
C ARG A 50 -13.64 2.10 8.54
N ASP A 51 -13.13 3.27 8.91
CA ASP A 51 -13.62 4.55 8.42
C ASP A 51 -13.04 4.82 7.03
N ALA A 52 -13.90 5.02 6.04
CA ALA A 52 -13.49 5.16 4.63
C ALA A 52 -12.55 6.35 4.41
N ALA A 53 -12.81 7.49 5.07
CA ALA A 53 -11.97 8.68 4.93
C ALA A 53 -10.59 8.47 5.56
N LYS A 54 -10.51 7.80 6.72
CA LYS A 54 -9.24 7.41 7.34
C LYS A 54 -8.49 6.39 6.51
N ALA A 55 -9.17 5.41 5.92
CA ALA A 55 -8.56 4.45 5.00
C ALA A 55 -7.96 5.13 3.77
N ALA A 56 -8.67 6.08 3.15
CA ALA A 56 -8.17 6.86 2.03
C ALA A 56 -6.96 7.73 2.43
N ALA A 57 -7.01 8.40 3.59
CA ALA A 57 -5.87 9.17 4.11
C ALA A 57 -4.66 8.27 4.44
N LEU A 58 -4.90 7.06 4.95
CA LEU A 58 -3.84 6.09 5.21
C LEU A 58 -3.20 5.60 3.90
N ALA A 59 -3.98 5.33 2.86
CA ALA A 59 -3.47 5.00 1.53
C ALA A 59 -2.56 6.13 0.99
N ARG A 60 -3.06 7.37 1.02
CA ARG A 60 -2.31 8.58 0.61
C ARG A 60 -0.98 8.70 1.34
N SER A 61 -0.99 8.62 2.66
CA SER A 61 0.23 8.77 3.47
C SER A 61 1.25 7.65 3.22
N CYS A 62 0.79 6.42 2.96
CA CYS A 62 1.68 5.31 2.59
C CYS A 62 2.33 5.56 1.23
N ASN A 63 1.55 6.04 0.25
CA ASN A 63 2.03 6.36 -1.10
C ASN A 63 3.04 7.50 -1.07
N GLU A 64 2.76 8.59 -0.34
CA GLU A 64 3.67 9.73 -0.20
C GLU A 64 4.98 9.34 0.51
N SER A 65 4.90 8.48 1.52
CA SER A 65 6.10 7.96 2.20
C SER A 65 6.97 7.11 1.27
N ALA A 66 6.34 6.22 0.48
CA ALA A 66 7.06 5.38 -0.49
C ALA A 66 7.65 6.22 -1.64
N ALA A 67 6.90 7.20 -2.14
CA ALA A 67 7.37 8.15 -3.14
C ALA A 67 8.58 8.94 -2.64
N ALA A 68 8.57 9.43 -1.39
CA ALA A 68 9.70 10.14 -0.81
C ALA A 68 10.98 9.27 -0.74
N ILE A 69 10.84 7.97 -0.43
CA ILE A 69 11.97 7.02 -0.44
C ILE A 69 12.50 6.84 -1.87
N ARG A 70 11.59 6.65 -2.84
CA ARG A 70 11.93 6.54 -4.26
C ARG A 70 12.64 7.79 -4.76
N ASP A 71 12.11 8.98 -4.48
CA ASP A 71 12.67 10.25 -4.93
C ASP A 71 14.07 10.52 -4.36
N ALA A 72 14.34 10.05 -3.14
CA ALA A 72 15.66 10.15 -2.53
C ALA A 72 16.70 9.21 -3.18
N GLN A 73 16.27 8.06 -3.74
CA GLN A 73 17.14 7.04 -4.32
C GLN A 73 16.51 6.36 -5.56
N PRO A 74 16.27 7.09 -6.66
CA PRO A 74 15.40 6.66 -7.76
C PRO A 74 15.94 5.49 -8.59
N HIS A 75 17.24 5.17 -8.49
CA HIS A 75 17.82 4.00 -9.13
C HIS A 75 17.70 2.72 -8.29
N GLN A 76 17.48 2.86 -6.98
CA GLN A 76 17.42 1.75 -6.03
C GLN A 76 16.00 1.43 -5.59
N TYR A 77 15.09 2.41 -5.62
CA TYR A 77 13.73 2.24 -5.16
C TYR A 77 12.73 2.60 -6.25
N GLY A 78 11.60 1.89 -6.20
CA GLY A 78 10.33 2.22 -6.83
C GLY A 78 9.20 1.82 -5.87
N PHE A 79 7.94 2.03 -6.26
CA PHE A 79 6.83 1.61 -5.42
C PHE A 79 5.54 1.32 -6.18
N PHE A 80 4.76 0.40 -5.64
CA PHE A 80 3.37 0.20 -6.02
C PHE A 80 2.46 0.91 -5.02
N ALA A 81 1.63 1.80 -5.55
CA ALA A 81 0.68 2.55 -4.76
C ALA A 81 -0.35 1.64 -4.10
N SER A 82 -0.77 2.00 -2.90
CA SER A 82 -1.92 1.43 -2.20
C SER A 82 -3.17 2.26 -2.50
N VAL A 83 -4.32 1.60 -2.51
CA VAL A 83 -5.63 2.24 -2.64
C VAL A 83 -6.52 1.85 -1.45
N PRO A 84 -7.55 2.64 -1.12
CA PRO A 84 -8.56 2.22 -0.15
C PRO A 84 -9.36 1.02 -0.67
N SER A 85 -10.38 0.59 0.08
CA SER A 85 -11.27 -0.50 -0.34
C SER A 85 -11.84 -0.24 -1.74
N LEU A 86 -11.84 -1.25 -2.62
CA LEU A 86 -12.41 -1.13 -3.97
C LEU A 86 -13.92 -0.89 -3.99
N PHE A 87 -14.60 -1.04 -2.86
CA PHE A 87 -16.00 -0.65 -2.70
C PHE A 87 -16.18 0.88 -2.57
N ASP A 88 -15.11 1.63 -2.30
CA ASP A 88 -15.09 3.09 -2.36
C ASP A 88 -14.50 3.54 -3.70
N THR A 89 -15.24 3.28 -4.77
CA THR A 89 -14.78 3.49 -6.16
C THR A 89 -14.29 4.92 -6.40
N GLU A 90 -14.99 5.93 -5.90
CA GLU A 90 -14.60 7.33 -6.09
C GLU A 90 -13.25 7.63 -5.42
N ALA A 91 -13.07 7.18 -4.16
CA ALA A 91 -11.80 7.38 -3.46
C ALA A 91 -10.65 6.65 -4.15
N VAL A 92 -10.88 5.44 -4.66
CA VAL A 92 -9.88 4.68 -5.42
C VAL A 92 -9.49 5.41 -6.70
N LEU A 93 -10.45 5.83 -7.52
CA LEU A 93 -10.15 6.54 -8.78
C LEU A 93 -9.42 7.87 -8.53
N LYS A 94 -9.80 8.60 -7.48
CA LYS A 94 -9.10 9.82 -7.06
C LYS A 94 -7.67 9.54 -6.61
N GLU A 95 -7.44 8.44 -5.90
CA GLU A 95 -6.09 8.04 -5.51
C GLU A 95 -5.25 7.59 -6.70
N ILE A 96 -5.85 6.87 -7.66
CA ILE A 96 -5.22 6.48 -8.93
C ILE A 96 -4.78 7.71 -9.71
N ASP A 97 -5.66 8.69 -9.90
CA ASP A 97 -5.29 9.93 -10.58
C ASP A 97 -4.10 10.61 -9.89
N TYR A 98 -4.14 10.72 -8.56
CA TYR A 98 -3.06 11.35 -7.80
C TYR A 98 -1.73 10.62 -7.93
N PHE A 99 -1.68 9.31 -7.72
CA PHE A 99 -0.41 8.59 -7.76
C PHE A 99 0.12 8.43 -9.19
N CYS A 100 -0.75 8.46 -10.22
CA CYS A 100 -0.31 8.43 -11.61
C CYS A 100 0.27 9.79 -12.03
N THR A 101 -0.40 10.89 -11.68
CA THR A 101 -0.05 12.23 -12.16
C THR A 101 0.97 12.94 -11.29
N THR A 102 0.83 12.83 -9.96
CA THR A 102 1.64 13.56 -8.99
C THR A 102 2.82 12.72 -8.51
N LEU A 103 2.53 11.53 -7.95
CA LEU A 103 3.58 10.69 -7.37
C LEU A 103 4.32 9.85 -8.40
N ARG A 104 3.77 9.64 -9.59
CA ARG A 104 4.33 8.80 -10.66
C ARG A 104 4.73 7.41 -10.12
N ALA A 105 3.78 6.72 -9.49
CA ALA A 105 3.98 5.36 -8.99
C ALA A 105 4.29 4.39 -10.12
N ASP A 106 5.03 3.32 -9.82
CA ASP A 106 5.42 2.30 -10.81
C ASP A 106 4.32 1.25 -11.04
N GLY A 107 3.24 1.31 -10.26
CA GLY A 107 2.10 0.40 -10.32
C GLY A 107 1.18 0.55 -9.11
N VAL A 108 0.27 -0.41 -8.93
CA VAL A 108 -0.70 -0.45 -7.82
C VAL A 108 -0.72 -1.85 -7.19
N THR A 109 -0.80 -1.91 -5.87
CA THR A 109 -0.99 -3.16 -5.12
C THR A 109 -2.47 -3.36 -4.87
N LEU A 110 -3.01 -4.49 -5.32
CA LEU A 110 -4.38 -4.92 -5.04
C LEU A 110 -4.38 -6.21 -4.22
N PHE A 111 -5.38 -6.36 -3.36
CA PHE A 111 -5.58 -7.56 -2.57
C PHE A 111 -6.48 -8.55 -3.31
N THR A 112 -6.32 -9.83 -3.02
CA THR A 112 -7.09 -10.89 -3.68
C THR A 112 -8.60 -10.78 -3.42
N ARG A 113 -9.00 -10.21 -2.28
CA ARG A 113 -10.39 -10.08 -1.81
C ARG A 113 -10.60 -8.77 -1.06
N TYR A 114 -11.82 -8.21 -1.17
CA TYR A 114 -12.25 -7.01 -0.44
C TYR A 114 -13.58 -7.21 0.29
N GLY A 115 -13.76 -6.45 1.38
CA GLY A 115 -15.02 -6.38 2.13
C GLY A 115 -15.49 -7.69 2.74
N ASP A 116 -16.76 -7.71 3.15
CA ASP A 116 -17.42 -8.90 3.69
C ASP A 116 -17.89 -9.83 2.56
N GLY A 117 -17.70 -11.14 2.74
CA GLY A 117 -18.07 -12.14 1.74
C GLY A 117 -17.04 -12.32 0.60
N PRO A 118 -17.34 -13.15 -0.40
CA PRO A 118 -16.38 -13.65 -1.39
C PRO A 118 -16.16 -12.67 -2.57
N ASN A 119 -15.88 -11.40 -2.31
CA ASN A 119 -15.64 -10.41 -3.37
C ASN A 119 -14.16 -10.40 -3.77
N TYR A 120 -13.82 -11.29 -4.70
CA TYR A 120 -12.47 -11.41 -5.23
C TYR A 120 -12.21 -10.44 -6.37
N LEU A 121 -10.93 -10.17 -6.69
CA LEU A 121 -10.58 -9.44 -7.90
C LEU A 121 -11.23 -10.06 -9.14
N GLY A 122 -11.77 -9.22 -10.01
CA GLY A 122 -12.62 -9.64 -11.13
C GLY A 122 -14.13 -9.66 -10.82
N HIS A 123 -14.53 -9.47 -9.56
CA HIS A 123 -15.94 -9.29 -9.20
C HIS A 123 -16.55 -8.08 -9.93
N ALA A 124 -17.81 -8.19 -10.34
CA ALA A 124 -18.48 -7.18 -11.17
C ALA A 124 -18.52 -5.78 -10.53
N ALA A 125 -18.55 -5.70 -9.20
CA ALA A 125 -18.51 -4.45 -8.45
C ALA A 125 -17.22 -3.63 -8.66
N PHE A 126 -16.12 -4.26 -9.06
CA PHE A 126 -14.82 -3.60 -9.24
C PHE A 126 -14.53 -3.20 -10.68
N ARG A 127 -15.45 -3.46 -11.63
CA ARG A 127 -15.30 -3.08 -13.05
C ARG A 127 -15.06 -1.59 -13.31
N PRO A 128 -15.58 -0.64 -12.51
CA PRO A 128 -15.33 0.79 -12.76
C PRO A 128 -13.90 1.25 -12.44
N ILE A 129 -13.09 0.40 -11.78
CA ILE A 129 -11.70 0.66 -11.40
C ILE A 129 -10.77 0.08 -12.46
#